data_AF-A0AAD4MGX5-F1
#
_entry.id   AF-A0AAD4MGX5-F1
#
_cell.length_a   1.000
_cell.length_b   1.000
_cell.length_c   1.000
_cell.angle_alpha   90.00
_cell.angle_beta   90.00
_cell.angle_gamma   90.00
#
_symmetry.space_group_name_H-M   'P 1'
#
loop_
_entity.id
_entity.type
_entity.pdbx_description
1 polymer ?
#
loop_
_entity_poly.entity_id
_entity_poly.type
_entity_poly.pdbx_seq_one_letter_code
_entity_poly.pdbx_strand_id
1 'polypeptide(L)'
;MASSLMNRLSNPYITIVLTIFTVYLLLYPLKFYADNTYVIRQNKSEKCNCAKWNIDEEVKYMEKLAVQAGTAKSSTNANYTRIYPMYFYRLKDEPIQLLEIGIFRGQSVRLWENYFSKAELHFIDLPDHRDYIEYYSNRSQYHFINQTHVDQLIAMANTSGPFDVIIYDAGHNMNEQILSFETLFPYVKAGGMYVIEDIFTSYWKEKGGLGSRDAPMPGPGTTIDFLKKLVDHVNFVSASFGFEIPVSEAEEQLASKMSYYTRRINSIHFYDVEYSIGLPPRLRRLAAPLVIQDFPDFRKPYLPAKVFVQAETGTNRLGSSRRSD
;
A
#
# COMPACT_ATOMS: atom_id res chain seq x y z
N MET A 1 62.06 -27.04 -11.48
CA MET A 1 61.29 -26.22 -12.43
C MET A 1 61.17 -27.04 -13.71
N ALA A 2 60.05 -27.74 -13.85
CA ALA A 2 58.92 -27.39 -14.73
C ALA A 2 58.98 -28.26 -16.00
N SER A 3 58.30 -29.42 -15.93
CA SER A 3 58.04 -30.27 -17.09
C SER A 3 56.70 -29.89 -17.74
N SER A 4 56.71 -30.00 -19.05
CA SER A 4 55.61 -29.76 -19.98
C SER A 4 54.50 -30.83 -19.95
N LEU A 5 53.44 -30.50 -20.68
CA LEU A 5 52.66 -31.33 -21.62
C LEU A 5 51.23 -31.74 -21.22
N MET A 6 50.38 -31.62 -22.23
CA MET A 6 48.95 -31.92 -22.30
C MET A 6 48.62 -33.42 -22.10
N ASN A 7 47.46 -33.72 -21.49
CA ASN A 7 46.28 -34.32 -22.17
C ASN A 7 45.19 -34.81 -21.19
N ARG A 8 44.00 -34.23 -21.34
CA ARG A 8 42.65 -34.83 -21.53
C ARG A 8 42.09 -35.96 -20.64
N LEU A 9 40.82 -35.72 -20.24
CA LEU A 9 39.71 -36.59 -19.77
C LEU A 9 39.78 -36.94 -18.26
N SER A 10 38.76 -36.74 -17.42
CA SER A 10 37.30 -36.89 -17.57
C SER A 10 36.54 -36.12 -16.46
N ASN A 11 35.39 -35.48 -16.78
CA ASN A 11 34.41 -35.00 -15.79
C ASN A 11 33.49 -36.19 -15.40
N PRO A 12 32.93 -36.29 -14.17
CA PRO A 12 31.86 -35.39 -13.74
C PRO A 12 31.90 -35.04 -12.23
N TYR A 13 32.19 -33.79 -11.88
CA TYR A 13 31.78 -33.26 -10.58
C TYR A 13 30.54 -32.39 -10.74
N ILE A 14 29.47 -32.83 -10.09
CA ILE A 14 28.30 -32.04 -9.77
C ILE A 14 28.76 -30.94 -8.80
N THR A 15 28.76 -29.69 -9.24
CA THR A 15 28.81 -28.55 -8.33
C THR A 15 27.42 -27.92 -8.31
N ILE A 16 26.67 -28.23 -7.26
CA ILE A 16 25.47 -27.48 -6.90
C ILE A 16 25.96 -26.15 -6.33
N VAL A 17 25.86 -25.08 -7.13
CA VAL A 17 25.97 -23.71 -6.63
C VAL A 17 24.57 -23.29 -6.19
N LEU A 18 24.24 -23.57 -4.93
CA LEU A 18 23.17 -22.87 -4.24
C LEU A 18 23.67 -21.46 -3.95
N THR A 19 23.30 -20.48 -4.79
CA THR A 19 23.49 -19.07 -4.44
C THR A 19 22.55 -18.71 -3.31
N ILE A 20 23.15 -18.76 -2.12
CA ILE A 20 22.69 -18.25 -0.84
C ILE A 20 22.22 -16.80 -0.99
N PHE A 21 20.95 -16.58 -0.61
CA PHE A 21 20.41 -15.28 -0.23
C PHE A 21 21.36 -14.60 0.75
N THR A 22 22.08 -13.58 0.31
CA THR A 22 22.83 -12.69 1.21
C THR A 22 22.06 -11.37 1.30
N VAL A 23 21.27 -11.27 2.37
CA VAL A 23 20.68 -10.01 2.83
C VAL A 23 21.83 -9.14 3.35
N TYR A 24 22.16 -8.07 2.63
CA TYR A 24 23.00 -7.00 3.18
C TYR A 24 22.16 -6.18 4.16
N LEU A 25 22.30 -6.49 5.45
CA LEU A 25 21.91 -5.59 6.55
C LEU A 25 22.97 -4.48 6.63
N LEU A 26 22.67 -3.32 6.05
CA LEU A 26 23.49 -2.12 6.19
C LEU A 26 23.30 -1.52 7.59
N LEU A 27 24.22 -1.83 8.50
CA LEU A 27 24.41 -1.15 9.78
C LEU A 27 25.53 -0.10 9.66
N TYR A 28 25.25 1.12 9.16
CA TYR A 28 26.04 2.35 9.44
C TYR A 28 25.21 3.59 9.04
N PRO A 29 25.39 4.77 9.68
CA PRO A 29 24.48 5.89 9.54
C PRO A 29 24.76 6.61 8.21
N LEU A 30 23.83 6.48 7.26
CA LEU A 30 23.78 7.32 6.07
C LEU A 30 23.42 8.74 6.50
N LYS A 31 24.41 9.64 6.45
CA LYS A 31 24.16 11.08 6.36
C LYS A 31 23.37 11.33 5.08
N PHE A 32 22.07 11.57 5.22
CA PHE A 32 21.22 12.05 4.13
C PHE A 32 21.66 13.47 3.76
N TYR A 33 22.21 13.64 2.56
CA TYR A 33 22.11 14.91 1.84
C TYR A 33 20.70 14.93 1.23
N ALA A 34 19.80 15.68 1.86
CA ALA A 34 18.47 15.94 1.33
C ALA A 34 18.56 16.96 0.18
N ASP A 35 18.90 16.50 -1.02
CA ASP A 35 18.58 17.24 -2.25
C ASP A 35 17.25 16.71 -2.80
N ASN A 36 16.15 17.20 -2.22
CA ASN A 36 14.78 16.96 -2.69
C ASN A 36 14.52 17.67 -4.04
N THR A 37 15.13 17.17 -5.10
CA THR A 37 14.77 17.53 -6.49
C THR A 37 14.42 16.29 -7.28
N TYR A 38 13.14 15.96 -7.29
CA TYR A 38 12.57 15.03 -8.28
C TYR A 38 12.58 15.73 -9.65
N VAL A 39 13.59 15.44 -10.48
CA VAL A 39 13.52 15.77 -11.91
C VAL A 39 12.72 14.68 -12.59
N ILE A 40 11.42 14.90 -12.75
CA ILE A 40 10.62 14.18 -13.75
C ILE A 40 11.27 14.52 -15.10
N ARG A 41 11.86 13.55 -15.80
CA ARG A 41 12.26 13.74 -17.20
C ARG A 41 11.01 14.02 -18.01
N GLN A 42 10.70 15.31 -18.17
CA GLN A 42 9.65 15.78 -19.06
C GLN A 42 10.07 15.53 -20.51
N ASN A 43 9.16 14.95 -21.29
CA ASN A 43 9.17 15.20 -22.73
C ASN A 43 9.04 16.71 -22.93
N LYS A 44 9.92 17.27 -23.75
CA LYS A 44 10.32 18.68 -23.79
C LYS A 44 9.27 19.66 -24.34
N SER A 45 7.97 19.39 -24.25
CA SER A 45 6.94 20.21 -24.92
C SER A 45 5.81 20.76 -24.06
N GLU A 46 5.71 20.49 -22.76
CA GLU A 46 4.64 21.09 -21.94
C GLU A 46 5.17 21.57 -20.58
N LYS A 47 5.25 22.90 -20.42
CA LYS A 47 5.47 23.54 -19.11
C LYS A 47 4.27 23.26 -18.20
N CYS A 48 4.27 22.10 -17.55
CA CYS A 48 3.33 21.83 -16.46
C CYS A 48 3.71 22.71 -15.27
N ASN A 49 2.81 23.62 -14.89
CA ASN A 49 2.91 24.46 -13.71
C ASN A 49 2.53 23.60 -12.47
N CYS A 50 3.30 22.54 -12.20
CA CYS A 50 3.07 21.70 -11.04
C CYS A 50 3.54 22.46 -9.79
N ALA A 51 2.59 22.87 -8.96
CA ALA A 51 2.87 23.34 -7.61
C ALA A 51 3.87 22.37 -6.94
N LYS A 52 4.95 22.91 -6.39
CA LYS A 52 6.01 22.12 -5.78
C LYS A 52 5.42 21.37 -4.57
N TRP A 53 5.28 20.05 -4.67
CA TRP A 53 4.81 19.23 -3.56
C TRP A 53 5.79 19.36 -2.39
N ASN A 54 5.29 19.83 -1.24
CA ASN A 54 6.04 19.92 -0.01
C ASN A 54 5.37 19.02 1.05
N ILE A 55 5.84 17.78 1.14
CA ILE A 55 5.28 16.78 2.07
C ILE A 55 5.38 17.23 3.54
N ASP A 56 6.42 17.97 3.91
CA ASP A 56 6.59 18.46 5.28
C ASP A 56 5.54 19.50 5.67
N GLU A 57 5.16 20.37 4.74
CA GLU A 57 4.07 21.32 4.94
C GLU A 57 2.72 20.60 5.03
N GLU A 58 2.51 19.56 4.22
CA GLU A 58 1.28 18.79 4.24
C GLU A 58 1.12 17.98 5.54
N VAL A 59 2.21 17.37 6.03
CA VAL A 59 2.25 16.71 7.33
C VAL A 59 1.92 17.70 8.46
N LYS A 60 2.52 18.89 8.46
CA LYS A 60 2.20 19.94 9.45
C LYS A 60 0.74 20.40 9.36
N TYR A 61 0.20 20.51 8.16
CA TYR A 61 -1.18 20.90 7.95
C TYR A 61 -2.17 19.87 8.50
N MET A 62 -2.00 18.59 8.13
CA MET A 62 -2.84 17.50 8.64
C MET A 62 -2.68 17.34 10.16
N GLU A 63 -1.46 17.45 10.68
CA GLU A 63 -1.19 17.37 12.11
C GLU A 63 -1.94 18.47 12.89
N LYS A 64 -1.90 19.71 12.38
CA LYS A 64 -2.66 20.82 12.98
C LYS A 64 -4.16 20.48 13.05
N LEU A 65 -4.74 19.97 11.97
CA LEU A 65 -6.16 19.57 11.94
C LEU A 65 -6.45 18.42 12.92
N ALA A 66 -5.58 17.40 12.97
CA ALA A 66 -5.76 16.26 13.85
C ALA A 66 -5.70 16.64 15.33
N VAL A 67 -4.76 17.51 15.71
CA VAL A 67 -4.67 18.07 17.07
C VAL A 67 -5.91 18.91 17.40
N GLN A 68 -6.37 19.77 16.49
CA GLN A 68 -7.59 20.56 16.68
C GLN A 68 -8.85 19.71 16.79
N ALA A 69 -8.89 18.59 16.08
CA ALA A 69 -9.97 17.62 16.15
C ALA A 69 -9.92 16.75 17.41
N GLY A 70 -8.77 16.69 18.09
CA GLY A 70 -8.57 15.85 19.27
C GLY A 70 -8.54 14.35 18.95
N THR A 71 -8.32 13.96 17.69
CA THR A 71 -8.28 12.55 17.28
C THR A 71 -6.98 11.89 17.72
N ALA A 72 -7.04 10.59 18.01
CA ALA A 72 -5.88 9.75 18.27
C ALA A 72 -4.90 9.67 17.08
N LYS A 73 -5.32 10.09 15.88
CA LYS A 73 -4.47 10.08 14.67
C LYS A 73 -3.29 11.06 14.72
N SER A 74 -3.36 12.10 15.55
CA SER A 74 -2.28 13.09 15.69
C SER A 74 -1.03 12.54 16.37
N SER A 75 0.06 13.30 16.30
CA SER A 75 1.31 12.98 16.99
C SER A 75 1.23 13.01 18.52
N THR A 76 0.11 13.47 19.09
CA THR A 76 -0.13 13.40 20.54
C THR A 76 -0.58 12.01 20.99
N ASN A 77 -0.93 11.13 20.05
CA ASN A 77 -1.24 9.73 20.33
C ASN A 77 -0.60 8.79 19.30
N ALA A 78 -1.31 8.31 18.28
CA ALA A 78 -0.84 7.26 17.36
C ALA A 78 0.03 7.79 16.19
N ASN A 79 0.08 9.10 15.95
CA ASN A 79 0.96 9.72 14.96
C ASN A 79 0.79 9.19 13.51
N TYR A 80 -0.45 8.88 13.13
CA TYR A 80 -0.81 8.52 11.75
C TYR A 80 -0.66 9.67 10.76
N THR A 81 -0.66 10.93 11.24
CA THR A 81 -0.49 12.15 10.45
C THR A 81 0.86 12.26 9.74
N ARG A 82 1.86 11.46 10.11
CA ARG A 82 3.11 11.33 9.34
C ARG A 82 2.98 10.43 8.10
N ILE A 83 1.95 9.58 8.06
CA ILE A 83 1.72 8.56 7.02
C ILE A 83 0.66 9.02 6.03
N TYR A 84 -0.51 9.41 6.54
CA TYR A 84 -1.66 9.77 5.70
C TYR A 84 -1.36 10.78 4.58
N PRO A 85 -0.59 11.87 4.81
CA PRO A 85 -0.25 12.83 3.76
C PRO A 85 0.47 12.25 2.55
N MET A 86 1.26 11.17 2.73
CA MET A 86 1.95 10.52 1.61
C MET A 86 0.98 9.95 0.59
N TYR A 87 -0.21 9.54 1.04
CA TYR A 87 -1.24 8.91 0.23
C TYR A 87 -2.37 9.87 -0.13
N PHE A 88 -2.79 10.69 0.83
CA PHE A 88 -4.04 11.45 0.76
C PHE A 88 -3.86 12.83 0.14
N TYR A 89 -2.63 13.36 0.06
CA TYR A 89 -2.36 14.70 -0.47
C TYR A 89 -2.99 14.95 -1.85
N ARG A 90 -2.89 13.96 -2.75
CA ARG A 90 -3.40 14.08 -4.12
C ARG A 90 -4.92 14.01 -4.21
N LEU A 91 -5.58 13.61 -3.13
CA LEU A 91 -7.03 13.43 -3.05
C LEU A 91 -7.73 14.56 -2.29
N LYS A 92 -6.99 15.38 -1.53
CA LYS A 92 -7.53 16.38 -0.60
C LYS A 92 -8.51 17.38 -1.23
N ASP A 93 -8.24 17.75 -2.48
CA ASP A 93 -9.03 18.72 -3.25
C ASP A 93 -9.89 18.07 -4.36
N GLU A 94 -9.97 16.73 -4.37
CA GLU A 94 -10.72 15.94 -5.34
C GLU A 94 -12.07 15.50 -4.76
N PRO A 95 -13.12 15.32 -5.60
CA PRO A 95 -14.43 14.84 -5.17
C PRO A 95 -14.40 13.31 -4.97
N ILE A 96 -13.71 12.85 -3.93
CA ILE A 96 -13.59 11.43 -3.59
C ILE A 96 -14.77 10.93 -2.74
N GLN A 97 -15.03 9.62 -2.78
CA GLN A 97 -15.85 8.93 -1.79
C GLN A 97 -14.95 8.25 -0.76
N LEU A 98 -15.02 8.67 0.50
CA LEU A 98 -14.25 8.09 1.61
C LEU A 98 -15.20 7.45 2.61
N LEU A 99 -14.92 6.20 2.97
CA LEU A 99 -15.59 5.47 4.03
C LEU A 99 -14.63 5.25 5.20
N GLU A 100 -15.03 5.61 6.42
CA GLU A 100 -14.35 5.19 7.65
C GLU A 100 -15.28 4.31 8.51
N ILE A 101 -14.76 3.18 8.99
CA ILE A 101 -15.43 2.27 9.90
C ILE A 101 -14.88 2.55 11.30
N GLY A 102 -15.74 2.99 12.20
CA GLY A 102 -15.41 3.53 13.51
C GLY A 102 -15.52 5.06 13.54
N ILE A 103 -16.43 5.59 14.37
CA ILE A 103 -16.63 7.04 14.58
C ILE A 103 -16.16 7.44 15.97
N PHE A 104 -16.44 6.59 16.96
CA PHE A 104 -16.26 6.90 18.37
C PHE A 104 -16.95 8.23 18.74
N ARG A 105 -16.19 9.24 19.17
CA ARG A 105 -16.73 10.57 19.53
C ARG A 105 -16.82 11.55 18.34
N GLY A 106 -16.51 11.12 17.12
CA GLY A 106 -16.55 11.97 15.92
C GLY A 106 -15.31 12.84 15.70
N GLN A 107 -14.19 12.49 16.32
CA GLN A 107 -12.94 13.26 16.19
C GLN A 107 -12.30 13.08 14.81
N SER A 108 -12.27 11.85 14.26
CA SER A 108 -11.79 11.59 12.91
C SER A 108 -12.71 12.22 11.86
N VAL A 109 -14.03 12.23 12.08
CA VAL A 109 -15.01 12.96 11.26
C VAL A 109 -14.57 14.42 11.08
N ARG A 110 -14.22 15.10 12.18
CA ARG A 110 -13.74 16.49 12.13
C ARG A 110 -12.42 16.63 11.41
N LEU A 111 -11.51 15.67 11.52
CA LEU A 111 -10.27 15.68 10.72
C LEU A 111 -10.60 15.57 9.23
N TRP A 112 -11.37 14.55 8.84
CA TRP A 112 -11.59 14.24 7.43
C TRP A 112 -12.42 15.29 6.70
N GLU A 113 -13.43 15.89 7.33
CA GLU A 113 -14.21 16.96 6.69
C GLU A 113 -13.37 18.21 6.39
N ASN A 114 -12.38 18.52 7.26
CA ASN A 114 -11.55 19.70 7.14
C ASN A 114 -10.36 19.45 6.21
N TYR A 115 -9.88 18.20 6.13
CA TYR A 115 -8.81 17.81 5.23
C TYR A 115 -9.31 17.60 3.80
N PHE A 116 -10.46 16.96 3.62
CA PHE A 116 -11.07 16.66 2.32
C PHE A 116 -12.26 17.56 2.03
N SER A 117 -11.98 18.74 1.48
CA SER A 117 -12.97 19.80 1.29
C SER A 117 -14.11 19.44 0.31
N LYS A 118 -13.83 18.53 -0.64
CA LYS A 118 -14.79 18.11 -1.69
C LYS A 118 -15.24 16.65 -1.58
N ALA A 119 -14.74 15.90 -0.60
CA ALA A 119 -15.12 14.51 -0.45
C ALA A 119 -16.58 14.35 -0.02
N GLU A 120 -17.19 13.26 -0.48
CA GLU A 120 -18.36 12.65 0.13
C GLU A 120 -17.86 11.67 1.19
N LEU A 121 -18.25 11.92 2.44
CA LEU A 121 -17.75 11.19 3.60
C LEU A 121 -18.83 10.28 4.15
N HIS A 122 -18.52 9.00 4.31
CA HIS A 122 -19.39 8.01 4.91
C HIS A 122 -18.70 7.45 6.14
N PHE A 123 -19.49 7.21 7.19
CA PHE A 123 -19.00 6.66 8.44
C PHE A 123 -19.88 5.52 8.90
N ILE A 124 -19.26 4.43 9.36
CA ILE A 124 -19.95 3.31 10.02
C ILE A 124 -19.61 3.32 11.52
N ASP A 125 -20.60 3.11 12.38
CA ASP A 125 -20.36 2.70 13.77
C ASP A 125 -21.50 1.81 14.27
N LEU A 126 -21.36 1.19 15.44
CA LEU A 126 -22.41 0.36 16.02
C LEU A 126 -23.67 1.20 16.32
N PRO A 127 -24.89 0.64 16.22
CA PRO A 127 -26.11 1.33 16.62
C PRO A 127 -26.06 1.91 18.03
N ASP A 128 -25.55 1.15 18.99
CA ASP A 128 -25.45 1.55 20.41
C ASP A 128 -24.40 2.65 20.63
N HIS A 129 -23.59 2.95 19.61
CA HIS A 129 -22.56 3.98 19.67
C HIS A 129 -23.08 5.38 19.31
N ARG A 130 -24.29 5.48 18.79
CA ARG A 130 -24.90 6.73 18.33
C ARG A 130 -24.95 7.83 19.39
N ASP A 131 -25.24 7.45 20.63
CA ASP A 131 -25.54 8.38 21.72
C ASP A 131 -24.29 9.04 22.31
N TYR A 132 -23.10 8.50 22.05
CA TYR A 132 -21.84 9.08 22.55
C TYR A 132 -21.06 9.85 21.49
N ILE A 133 -21.57 9.93 20.25
CA ILE A 133 -20.95 10.75 19.21
C ILE A 133 -21.15 12.22 19.58
N GLU A 134 -20.04 12.91 19.86
CA GLU A 134 -20.04 14.30 20.28
C GLU A 134 -19.99 15.26 19.08
N TYR A 135 -19.56 14.77 17.91
CA TYR A 135 -19.43 15.56 16.70
C TYR A 135 -20.00 14.88 15.47
N TYR A 136 -20.95 15.55 14.83
CA TYR A 136 -21.48 15.20 13.51
C TYR A 136 -21.19 16.34 12.53
N SER A 137 -20.81 15.97 11.32
CA SER A 137 -20.64 16.87 10.20
C SER A 137 -21.88 16.85 9.32
N ASN A 138 -22.37 18.03 8.94
CA ASN A 138 -23.55 18.16 8.07
C ASN A 138 -23.29 17.71 6.61
N ARG A 139 -22.03 17.46 6.25
CA ARG A 139 -21.60 17.03 4.91
C ARG A 139 -21.30 15.52 4.83
N SER A 140 -21.52 14.80 5.92
CA SER A 140 -21.20 13.39 6.04
C SER A 140 -22.46 12.54 6.19
N GLN A 141 -22.36 11.29 5.75
CA GLN A 141 -23.39 10.27 5.91
C GLN A 141 -22.99 9.28 7.00
N TYR A 142 -23.96 8.86 7.79
CA TYR A 142 -23.75 8.04 8.98
C TYR A 142 -24.57 6.76 8.90
N HIS A 143 -23.90 5.63 9.02
CA HIS A 143 -24.46 4.29 8.89
C HIS A 143 -24.26 3.55 10.20
N PHE A 144 -25.35 3.36 10.94
CA PHE A 144 -25.31 2.65 12.22
C PHE A 144 -25.48 1.15 12.00
N ILE A 145 -24.37 0.48 11.71
CA ILE A 145 -24.31 -0.92 11.28
C ILE A 145 -23.24 -1.61 12.13
N ASN A 146 -23.57 -2.77 12.69
CA ASN A 146 -22.54 -3.65 13.20
C ASN A 146 -21.82 -4.31 12.02
N GLN A 147 -20.53 -4.00 11.86
CA GLN A 147 -19.68 -4.43 10.75
C GLN A 147 -19.53 -5.96 10.60
N THR A 148 -20.01 -6.75 11.57
CA THR A 148 -20.14 -8.21 11.40
C THR A 148 -21.40 -8.64 10.64
N HIS A 149 -22.35 -7.73 10.41
CA HIS A 149 -23.55 -7.96 9.61
C HIS A 149 -23.25 -7.70 8.12
N VAL A 150 -22.66 -8.70 7.48
CA VAL A 150 -22.20 -8.67 6.08
C VAL A 150 -23.27 -8.16 5.12
N ASP A 151 -24.52 -8.63 5.23
CA ASP A 151 -25.60 -8.22 4.32
C ASP A 151 -25.91 -6.72 4.40
N GLN A 152 -25.83 -6.13 5.60
CA GLN A 152 -26.06 -4.70 5.80
C GLN A 152 -24.88 -3.88 5.27
N LEU A 153 -23.65 -4.34 5.48
CA LEU A 153 -22.45 -3.71 4.91
C LEU A 153 -22.50 -3.74 3.38
N ILE A 154 -22.89 -4.88 2.78
CA ILE A 154 -23.06 -5.02 1.33
C ILE A 154 -24.16 -4.09 0.82
N ALA A 155 -25.31 -4.04 1.48
CA ALA A 155 -26.41 -3.16 1.08
C ALA A 155 -25.99 -1.68 1.10
N MET A 156 -25.28 -1.25 2.15
CA MET A 156 -24.75 0.10 2.25
C MET A 156 -23.68 0.39 1.20
N ALA A 157 -22.75 -0.53 0.98
CA ALA A 157 -21.68 -0.35 0.01
C ALA A 157 -22.20 -0.34 -1.45
N ASN A 158 -23.30 -1.04 -1.73
CA ASN A 158 -23.98 -0.97 -3.03
C ASN A 158 -24.64 0.39 -3.30
N THR A 159 -25.09 1.10 -2.26
CA THR A 159 -25.77 2.40 -2.41
C THR A 159 -24.82 3.58 -2.31
N SER A 160 -23.81 3.47 -1.44
CA SER A 160 -22.87 4.55 -1.10
C SER A 160 -21.50 4.40 -1.79
N GLY A 161 -21.18 3.20 -2.29
CA GLY A 161 -19.93 2.93 -2.98
C GLY A 161 -20.02 3.18 -4.49
N PRO A 162 -18.94 2.88 -5.25
CA PRO A 162 -17.64 2.41 -4.77
C PRO A 162 -16.80 3.55 -4.14
N PHE A 163 -15.86 3.21 -3.27
CA PHE A 163 -15.05 4.17 -2.50
C PHE A 163 -13.66 4.36 -3.09
N ASP A 164 -13.14 5.58 -3.08
CA ASP A 164 -11.74 5.87 -3.38
C ASP A 164 -10.85 5.46 -2.21
N VAL A 165 -11.35 5.62 -0.98
CA VAL A 165 -10.65 5.26 0.25
C VAL A 165 -11.62 4.57 1.22
N ILE A 166 -11.21 3.43 1.75
CA ILE A 166 -11.85 2.80 2.92
C ILE A 166 -10.83 2.76 4.05
N ILE A 167 -11.22 3.20 5.25
CA ILE A 167 -10.41 3.16 6.46
C ILE A 167 -11.13 2.30 7.49
N TYR A 168 -10.42 1.34 8.07
CA TYR A 168 -10.87 0.60 9.24
C TYR A 168 -10.17 1.12 10.49
N ASP A 169 -10.92 1.72 11.41
CA ASP A 169 -10.49 2.24 12.72
C ASP A 169 -11.58 1.98 13.79
N ALA A 170 -11.98 0.72 13.95
CA ALA A 170 -13.10 0.29 14.80
C ALA A 170 -12.65 -0.60 15.98
N GLY A 171 -13.42 -1.63 16.37
CA GLY A 171 -13.14 -2.44 17.58
C GLY A 171 -11.80 -3.21 17.59
N HIS A 172 -11.08 -3.26 16.48
CA HIS A 172 -9.79 -3.94 16.27
C HIS A 172 -9.75 -5.41 16.72
N ASN A 173 -10.90 -6.10 16.77
CA ASN A 173 -10.94 -7.56 16.87
C ASN A 173 -10.53 -8.18 15.52
N MET A 174 -9.82 -9.31 15.54
CA MET A 174 -9.30 -9.92 14.31
C MET A 174 -10.42 -10.35 13.35
N ASN A 175 -11.48 -10.95 13.87
CA ASN A 175 -12.60 -11.39 13.05
C ASN A 175 -13.31 -10.20 12.41
N GLU A 176 -13.51 -9.12 13.17
CA GLU A 176 -14.13 -7.90 12.67
C GLU A 176 -13.30 -7.20 11.58
N GLN A 177 -11.97 -7.11 11.77
CA GLN A 177 -11.05 -6.54 10.79
C GLN A 177 -11.05 -7.32 9.48
N ILE A 178 -10.88 -8.64 9.56
CA ILE A 178 -10.84 -9.52 8.39
C ILE A 178 -12.19 -9.51 7.67
N LEU A 179 -13.30 -9.70 8.40
CA LEU A 179 -14.64 -9.74 7.80
C LEU A 179 -14.99 -8.42 7.12
N SER A 180 -14.64 -7.28 7.72
CA SER A 180 -14.85 -5.97 7.10
C SER A 180 -14.01 -5.81 5.83
N PHE A 181 -12.75 -6.22 5.85
CA PHE A 181 -11.89 -6.21 4.67
C PHE A 181 -12.47 -7.07 3.54
N GLU A 182 -12.79 -8.33 3.83
CA GLU A 182 -13.32 -9.26 2.82
C GLU A 182 -14.65 -8.76 2.23
N THR A 183 -15.49 -8.11 3.05
CA THR A 183 -16.79 -7.57 2.63
C THR A 183 -16.66 -6.28 1.82
N LEU A 184 -15.78 -5.36 2.22
CA LEU A 184 -15.74 -4.00 1.69
C LEU A 184 -14.63 -3.76 0.66
N PHE A 185 -13.56 -4.57 0.64
CA PHE A 185 -12.52 -4.48 -0.39
C PHE A 185 -13.06 -4.60 -1.84
N PRO A 186 -14.13 -5.38 -2.12
CA PRO A 186 -14.85 -5.34 -3.40
C PRO A 186 -15.35 -3.97 -3.86
N TYR A 187 -15.60 -3.07 -2.92
CA TYR A 187 -16.13 -1.73 -3.19
C TYR A 187 -15.04 -0.67 -3.27
N VAL A 188 -13.76 -1.04 -3.17
CA VAL A 188 -12.64 -0.12 -3.43
C VAL A 188 -12.49 0.05 -4.95
N LYS A 189 -12.51 1.31 -5.40
CA LYS A 189 -12.26 1.67 -6.81
C LYS A 189 -10.88 1.20 -7.26
N ALA A 190 -10.72 0.94 -8.55
CA ALA A 190 -9.39 0.72 -9.11
C ALA A 190 -8.52 1.98 -8.89
N GLY A 191 -7.32 1.80 -8.34
CA GLY A 191 -6.47 2.92 -7.90
C GLY A 191 -6.83 3.51 -6.54
N GLY A 192 -7.89 3.01 -5.90
CA GLY A 192 -8.26 3.35 -4.53
C GLY A 192 -7.44 2.63 -3.47
N MET A 193 -7.76 2.89 -2.21
CA MET A 193 -7.00 2.40 -1.06
C MET A 193 -7.90 1.79 0.01
N TYR A 194 -7.40 0.75 0.67
CA TYR A 194 -7.96 0.21 1.90
C TYR A 194 -6.91 0.34 3.01
N VAL A 195 -7.25 1.04 4.09
CA VAL A 195 -6.37 1.30 5.23
C VAL A 195 -6.90 0.53 6.44
N ILE A 196 -6.01 -0.14 7.18
CA ILE A 196 -6.34 -0.81 8.45
C ILE A 196 -5.47 -0.21 9.54
N GLU A 197 -6.09 0.44 10.52
CA GLU A 197 -5.42 0.94 11.71
C GLU A 197 -5.28 -0.14 12.79
N ASP A 198 -4.28 0.06 13.65
CA ASP A 198 -4.06 -0.66 14.91
C ASP A 198 -3.87 -2.17 14.76
N ILE A 199 -3.23 -2.61 13.68
CA ILE A 199 -2.94 -4.03 13.42
C ILE A 199 -2.07 -4.70 14.50
N PHE A 200 -1.42 -3.93 15.39
CA PHE A 200 -0.68 -4.47 16.53
C PHE A 200 -1.60 -5.20 17.52
N THR A 201 -2.91 -4.95 17.52
CA THR A 201 -3.86 -5.72 18.33
C THR A 201 -3.89 -7.19 17.93
N SER A 202 -3.41 -7.53 16.73
CA SER A 202 -3.20 -8.92 16.31
C SER A 202 -2.35 -9.70 17.28
N TYR A 203 -1.47 -9.05 18.04
CA TYR A 203 -0.55 -9.71 18.96
C TYR A 203 -1.13 -9.90 20.37
N TRP A 204 -2.36 -9.44 20.62
CA TRP A 204 -3.00 -9.45 21.94
C TRP A 204 -4.06 -10.55 22.03
N LYS A 205 -3.96 -11.40 23.06
CA LYS A 205 -4.87 -12.53 23.27
C LYS A 205 -6.34 -12.13 23.31
N GLU A 206 -6.67 -11.01 23.95
CA GLU A 206 -8.03 -10.49 24.08
C GLU A 206 -8.64 -10.00 22.76
N LYS A 207 -7.83 -9.83 21.70
CA LYS A 207 -8.29 -9.41 20.37
C LYS A 207 -8.29 -10.55 19.35
N GLY A 208 -7.83 -11.74 19.72
CA GLY A 208 -7.73 -12.93 18.86
C GLY A 208 -6.28 -13.36 18.56
N GLY A 209 -5.30 -12.66 19.11
CA GLY A 209 -3.90 -13.07 19.05
C GLY A 209 -3.56 -14.25 19.97
N LEU A 210 -2.30 -14.66 19.98
CA LEU A 210 -1.79 -15.70 20.89
C LEU A 210 -0.90 -15.13 22.02
N GLY A 211 -0.47 -13.88 21.90
CA GLY A 211 0.51 -13.26 22.78
C GLY A 211 -0.07 -12.40 23.90
N SER A 212 0.84 -11.88 24.71
CA SER A 212 0.58 -10.82 25.69
C SER A 212 1.35 -9.56 25.30
N ARG A 213 1.17 -8.48 26.05
CA ARG A 213 1.98 -7.25 25.87
C ARG A 213 3.49 -7.51 26.06
N ASP A 214 3.85 -8.42 26.95
CA ASP A 214 5.25 -8.77 27.25
C ASP A 214 5.83 -9.82 26.28
N ALA A 215 4.96 -10.57 25.60
CA ALA A 215 5.33 -11.60 24.63
C ALA A 215 4.37 -11.55 23.42
N PRO A 216 4.50 -10.54 22.55
CA PRO A 216 3.58 -10.33 21.44
C PRO A 216 3.67 -11.45 20.42
N MET A 217 2.54 -12.09 20.11
CA MET A 217 2.46 -13.19 19.17
C MET A 217 1.10 -13.18 18.46
N PRO A 218 1.05 -13.09 17.12
CA PRO A 218 -0.22 -12.97 16.43
C PRO A 218 -0.92 -14.32 16.33
N GLY A 219 -0.26 -15.32 15.74
CA GLY A 219 -0.84 -16.62 15.52
C GLY A 219 -1.76 -16.69 14.29
N PRO A 220 -2.18 -17.92 13.92
CA PRO A 220 -3.01 -18.15 12.74
C PRO A 220 -4.39 -17.46 12.85
N GLY A 221 -4.89 -16.93 11.73
CA GLY A 221 -6.24 -16.33 11.67
C GLY A 221 -6.34 -14.89 12.22
N THR A 222 -5.22 -14.29 12.63
CA THR A 222 -5.16 -12.87 12.95
C THR A 222 -5.09 -12.00 11.70
N THR A 223 -5.38 -10.71 11.82
CA THR A 223 -5.25 -9.75 10.71
C THR A 223 -3.81 -9.74 10.18
N ILE A 224 -2.78 -9.79 11.03
CA ILE A 224 -1.39 -9.89 10.55
C ILE A 224 -1.13 -11.19 9.77
N ASP A 225 -1.65 -12.33 10.21
CA ASP A 225 -1.54 -13.59 9.46
C ASP A 225 -2.27 -13.51 8.10
N PHE A 226 -3.46 -12.92 8.09
CA PHE A 226 -4.23 -12.65 6.88
C PHE A 226 -3.48 -11.72 5.90
N LEU A 227 -2.96 -10.58 6.37
CA LEU A 227 -2.23 -9.62 5.53
C LEU A 227 -0.93 -10.22 4.97
N LYS A 228 -0.24 -11.10 5.71
CA LYS A 228 0.92 -11.82 5.19
C LYS A 228 0.56 -12.72 4.01
N LYS A 229 -0.59 -13.39 4.06
CA LYS A 229 -1.09 -14.19 2.92
C LYS A 229 -1.44 -13.33 1.71
N LEU A 230 -1.87 -12.08 1.93
CA LEU A 230 -2.07 -11.13 0.80
C LEU A 230 -0.77 -10.77 0.08
N VAL A 231 0.39 -10.83 0.76
CA VAL A 231 1.70 -10.63 0.11
C VAL A 231 1.96 -11.71 -0.94
N ASP A 232 1.53 -12.95 -0.68
CA ASP A 232 1.63 -14.04 -1.65
C ASP A 232 0.78 -13.77 -2.88
N HIS A 233 -0.40 -13.15 -2.72
CA HIS A 233 -1.25 -12.75 -3.84
C HIS A 233 -0.60 -11.67 -4.74
N VAL A 234 0.09 -10.70 -4.14
CA VAL A 234 0.83 -9.65 -4.88
C VAL A 234 1.98 -10.26 -5.69
N ASN A 235 2.67 -11.25 -5.13
CA ASN A 235 3.81 -11.88 -5.79
C ASN A 235 3.44 -13.06 -6.69
N PHE A 236 2.17 -13.47 -6.72
CA PHE A 236 1.73 -14.70 -7.38
C PHE A 236 2.14 -14.79 -8.85
N VAL A 237 1.94 -13.72 -9.63
CA VAL A 237 2.26 -13.73 -11.07
C VAL A 237 3.76 -13.90 -11.29
N SER A 238 4.58 -13.10 -10.59
CA SER A 238 6.04 -13.18 -10.67
C SER A 238 6.57 -14.54 -10.20
N ALA A 239 6.01 -15.08 -9.12
CA ALA A 239 6.38 -16.39 -8.58
C ALA A 239 5.97 -17.55 -9.50
N SER A 240 4.86 -17.42 -10.22
CA SER A 240 4.34 -18.48 -11.09
C SER A 240 5.09 -18.60 -12.42
N PHE A 241 5.65 -17.51 -12.93
CA PHE A 241 6.09 -17.45 -14.32
C PHE A 241 7.52 -16.91 -14.54
N GLY A 242 8.14 -16.30 -13.52
CA GLY A 242 9.51 -15.81 -13.63
C GLY A 242 9.70 -14.87 -14.83
N PHE A 243 10.83 -15.02 -15.55
CA PHE A 243 11.20 -14.18 -16.70
C PHE A 243 10.90 -14.81 -18.08
N GLU A 244 10.30 -16.00 -18.16
CA GLU A 244 10.47 -16.87 -19.35
C GLU A 244 9.18 -17.28 -20.11
N ILE A 245 8.01 -16.67 -19.87
CA ILE A 245 6.79 -17.06 -20.60
C ILE A 245 6.39 -16.05 -21.69
N PRO A 246 6.16 -16.49 -22.95
CA PRO A 246 5.53 -15.67 -23.98
C PRO A 246 4.15 -15.16 -23.52
N VAL A 247 3.96 -13.84 -23.60
CA VAL A 247 2.77 -13.12 -23.07
C VAL A 247 1.44 -13.75 -23.50
N SER A 248 1.33 -14.26 -24.73
CA SER A 248 0.10 -14.84 -25.27
C SER A 248 -0.30 -16.18 -24.65
N GLU A 249 0.65 -17.03 -24.24
CA GLU A 249 0.35 -18.30 -23.56
C GLU A 249 0.14 -18.09 -22.06
N ALA A 250 0.77 -17.05 -21.50
CA ALA A 250 0.62 -16.67 -20.11
C ALA A 250 -0.80 -16.16 -19.80
N GLU A 251 -1.41 -15.37 -20.68
CA GLU A 251 -2.69 -14.68 -20.42
C GLU A 251 -3.87 -15.62 -20.11
N GLU A 252 -4.11 -16.63 -20.96
CA GLU A 252 -5.23 -17.57 -20.77
C GLU A 252 -5.02 -18.47 -19.53
N GLN A 253 -3.77 -18.87 -19.29
CA GLN A 253 -3.40 -19.63 -18.10
C GLN A 253 -3.40 -18.79 -16.82
N LEU A 254 -3.13 -17.48 -16.90
CA LEU A 254 -3.15 -16.53 -15.78
C LEU A 254 -4.58 -16.32 -15.30
N ALA A 255 -5.49 -16.01 -16.23
CA ALA A 255 -6.82 -15.51 -15.89
C ALA A 255 -7.59 -16.51 -15.02
N SER A 256 -7.42 -17.81 -15.29
CA SER A 256 -8.06 -18.91 -14.55
C SER A 256 -7.41 -19.20 -13.20
N LYS A 257 -6.13 -18.88 -13.00
CA LYS A 257 -5.38 -19.18 -11.75
C LYS A 257 -5.32 -18.02 -10.77
N MET A 258 -5.48 -16.78 -11.25
CA MET A 258 -5.43 -15.62 -10.36
C MET A 258 -6.64 -15.59 -9.42
N SER A 259 -6.39 -15.32 -8.14
CA SER A 259 -7.46 -15.03 -7.19
C SER A 259 -8.04 -13.64 -7.45
N TYR A 260 -9.15 -13.35 -6.77
CA TYR A 260 -9.71 -12.00 -6.72
C TYR A 260 -8.67 -10.97 -6.25
N TYR A 261 -7.91 -11.28 -5.19
CA TYR A 261 -6.88 -10.40 -4.64
C TYR A 261 -5.68 -10.23 -5.56
N THR A 262 -5.21 -11.30 -6.21
CA THR A 262 -4.10 -11.23 -7.18
C THR A 262 -4.39 -10.25 -8.32
N ARG A 263 -5.66 -10.14 -8.74
CA ARG A 263 -6.07 -9.21 -9.80
C ARG A 263 -6.23 -7.75 -9.35
N ARG A 264 -6.32 -7.49 -8.04
CA ARG A 264 -6.79 -6.18 -7.52
C ARG A 264 -5.89 -5.53 -6.49
N ILE A 265 -4.99 -6.27 -5.86
CA ILE A 265 -3.99 -5.71 -4.96
C ILE A 265 -2.72 -5.46 -5.75
N ASN A 266 -2.38 -4.18 -5.91
CA ASN A 266 -1.14 -3.77 -6.57
C ASN A 266 0.05 -3.73 -5.60
N SER A 267 -0.17 -3.24 -4.37
CA SER A 267 0.88 -3.11 -3.36
C SER A 267 0.28 -3.16 -1.94
N ILE A 268 1.12 -3.49 -0.97
CA ILE A 268 0.78 -3.50 0.46
C ILE A 268 1.89 -2.78 1.21
N HIS A 269 1.52 -1.81 2.05
CA HIS A 269 2.46 -0.93 2.73
C HIS A 269 2.22 -1.06 4.24
N PHE A 270 3.24 -1.51 4.98
CA PHE A 270 3.18 -1.64 6.43
C PHE A 270 3.95 -0.50 7.09
N TYR A 271 3.30 0.15 8.05
CA TYR A 271 3.91 1.19 8.86
C TYR A 271 3.79 0.84 10.33
N ASP A 272 4.85 1.15 11.08
CA ASP A 272 4.76 1.25 12.52
C ASP A 272 4.02 2.54 12.89
N VAL A 273 3.27 2.51 13.97
CA VAL A 273 2.44 3.61 14.44
C VAL A 273 2.94 3.92 15.85
N GLU A 274 3.65 5.04 15.97
CA GLU A 274 4.32 5.37 17.22
C GLU A 274 3.33 6.00 18.19
N TYR A 275 2.85 5.19 19.14
CA TYR A 275 2.08 5.70 20.27
C TYR A 275 2.99 6.55 21.16
N SER A 276 2.77 7.86 21.15
CA SER A 276 3.56 8.86 21.89
C SER A 276 3.35 8.80 23.41
N ILE A 277 2.47 7.93 23.90
CA ILE A 277 2.23 7.75 25.34
C ILE A 277 3.37 6.95 25.96
N GLY A 278 4.32 7.66 26.58
CA GLY A 278 5.21 7.09 27.60
C GLY A 278 6.56 6.55 27.13
N LEU A 279 6.90 6.56 25.83
CA LEU A 279 8.25 6.24 25.39
C LEU A 279 9.18 7.45 25.54
N PRO A 280 10.25 7.36 26.36
CA PRO A 280 11.29 8.38 26.43
C PRO A 280 11.84 8.65 25.02
N PRO A 281 12.24 9.90 24.68
CA PRO A 281 12.81 10.24 23.38
C PRO A 281 13.95 9.33 22.90
N ARG A 282 14.67 8.66 23.82
CA ARG A 282 15.74 7.69 23.51
C ARG A 282 15.27 6.31 23.06
N LEU A 283 14.03 5.94 23.37
CA LEU A 283 13.40 4.67 22.95
C LEU A 283 12.48 4.85 21.75
N ARG A 284 12.23 6.11 21.33
CA ARG A 284 11.62 6.41 20.04
C ARG A 284 12.54 5.89 18.94
N ARG A 285 12.04 5.01 18.07
CA ARG A 285 12.86 4.42 17.01
C ARG A 285 13.30 5.52 16.05
N LEU A 286 14.61 5.59 15.77
CA LEU A 286 15.13 6.25 14.56
C LEU A 286 14.79 5.35 13.36
N ALA A 287 13.51 5.25 13.02
CA ALA A 287 13.05 4.42 11.91
C ALA A 287 13.34 5.15 10.58
N ALA A 288 14.43 4.80 9.92
CA ALA A 288 14.53 5.04 8.48
C ALA A 288 13.51 4.12 7.80
N PRO A 289 12.54 4.64 7.02
CA PRO A 289 11.63 3.78 6.30
C PRO A 289 12.43 2.98 5.26
N LEU A 290 12.38 1.65 5.34
CA LEU A 290 12.82 0.80 4.23
C LEU A 290 11.72 0.82 3.18
N VAL A 291 11.80 1.78 2.25
CA VAL A 291 10.93 1.81 1.08
C VAL A 291 11.57 0.93 0.01
N ILE A 292 11.08 -0.31 -0.11
CA ILE A 292 11.33 -1.13 -1.28
C ILE A 292 10.23 -0.74 -2.27
N GLN A 293 10.58 0.02 -3.31
CA GLN A 293 9.74 0.48 -4.43
C GLN A 293 9.29 1.96 -4.38
N ASP A 294 9.56 2.69 -5.47
CA ASP A 294 9.07 4.06 -5.68
C ASP A 294 7.53 4.11 -5.70
N PHE A 295 6.95 5.16 -5.09
CA PHE A 295 5.51 5.37 -5.02
C PHE A 295 4.89 5.46 -6.44
N PRO A 296 4.01 4.52 -6.85
CA PRO A 296 3.36 4.61 -8.16
C PRO A 296 2.27 5.68 -8.19
N ASP A 297 1.99 6.21 -9.39
CA ASP A 297 0.87 7.13 -9.65
C ASP A 297 -0.45 6.34 -9.66
N PHE A 298 -1.15 6.29 -8.52
CA PHE A 298 -2.36 5.50 -8.32
C PHE A 298 -3.56 5.89 -9.21
N ARG A 299 -3.49 7.01 -9.95
CA ARG A 299 -4.57 7.47 -10.85
C ARG A 299 -4.41 7.07 -12.31
N LYS A 300 -3.28 6.48 -12.70
CA LYS A 300 -3.15 5.92 -14.05
C LYS A 300 -3.45 4.42 -13.96
N PRO A 301 -4.49 3.90 -14.63
CA PRO A 301 -4.52 2.48 -14.88
C PRO A 301 -3.18 2.13 -15.52
N TYR A 302 -2.53 1.07 -15.05
CA TYR A 302 -1.48 0.41 -15.82
C TYR A 302 -2.14 -0.01 -17.13
N LEU A 303 -2.08 0.86 -18.14
CA LEU A 303 -2.28 0.44 -19.51
C LEU A 303 -1.14 -0.54 -19.75
N PRO A 304 -1.40 -1.82 -20.11
CA PRO A 304 -0.34 -2.68 -20.58
C PRO A 304 0.37 -1.89 -21.68
N ALA A 305 1.69 -1.75 -21.55
CA ALA A 305 2.48 -1.03 -22.52
C ALA A 305 2.08 -1.58 -23.90
N LYS A 306 1.52 -0.72 -24.76
CA LYS A 306 1.40 -1.06 -26.18
C LYS A 306 2.82 -1.29 -26.65
N VAL A 307 3.22 -2.55 -26.75
CA VAL A 307 4.46 -2.94 -27.38
C VAL A 307 4.32 -2.48 -28.83
N PHE A 308 4.99 -1.39 -29.17
CA PHE A 308 5.20 -1.03 -30.56
C PHE A 308 6.07 -2.13 -31.15
N VAL A 309 5.43 -3.07 -31.84
CA VAL A 309 6.14 -3.98 -32.76
C VAL A 309 6.66 -3.10 -33.88
N GLN A 310 7.91 -2.66 -33.76
CA GLN A 310 8.61 -2.03 -34.84
C GLN A 310 8.91 -3.13 -35.86
N ALA A 311 8.06 -3.26 -36.87
CA ALA A 311 8.33 -4.13 -38.00
C ALA A 311 9.58 -3.60 -38.71
N GLU A 312 10.71 -4.26 -38.53
CA GLU A 312 11.87 -4.08 -39.38
C GLU A 312 11.49 -4.52 -40.79
N THR A 313 11.06 -3.56 -41.60
CA THR A 313 10.98 -3.74 -43.05
C THR A 313 12.40 -3.76 -43.58
N GLY A 314 12.96 -4.98 -43.66
CA GLY A 314 14.22 -5.25 -44.33
C GLY A 314 14.15 -4.83 -45.79
N THR A 315 14.58 -3.60 -46.08
CA THR A 315 14.83 -3.14 -47.44
C THR A 315 16.24 -3.59 -47.84
N ASN A 316 16.31 -4.79 -48.41
CA ASN A 316 17.45 -5.24 -49.18
C ASN A 316 17.63 -4.33 -50.41
N ARG A 317 18.73 -3.55 -50.44
CA ARG A 317 19.40 -2.93 -51.61
C ARG A 317 20.46 -1.97 -51.02
N LEU A 318 21.76 -1.99 -51.33
CA LEU A 318 22.50 -2.36 -52.53
C LEU A 318 23.95 -2.69 -52.16
N GLY A 319 24.51 -3.76 -52.74
CA GLY A 319 25.94 -3.89 -52.95
C GLY A 319 26.26 -3.60 -54.40
N SER A 320 26.72 -2.39 -54.71
CA SER A 320 27.31 -2.05 -56.01
C SER A 320 28.83 -2.08 -55.88
N SER A 321 29.47 -3.09 -56.48
CA SER A 321 30.92 -3.18 -56.63
C SER A 321 31.35 -2.82 -58.06
N ARG A 322 32.09 -1.72 -58.20
CA ARG A 322 33.09 -1.36 -59.24
C ARG A 322 33.89 -0.18 -58.65
N ARG A 323 35.22 0.00 -58.75
CA ARG A 323 36.35 -0.63 -59.45
C ARG A 323 37.66 0.05 -58.95
N SER A 324 38.80 -0.63 -59.11
CA SER A 324 40.23 -0.22 -59.21
C SER A 324 41.06 -1.22 -58.38
N ASP A 325 42.00 -2.01 -58.92
CA ASP A 325 42.80 -1.96 -60.14
C ASP A 325 42.82 -3.29 -60.93
#